data_AF-A0A7J6M912-F1
#
_entry.id   AF-A0A7J6M912-F1
#
_cell.length_a   1.000
_cell.length_b   1.000
_cell.length_c   1.000
_cell.angle_alpha   90.00
_cell.angle_beta   90.00
_cell.angle_gamma   90.00
#
_symmetry.space_group_name_H-M   'P 1'
#
loop_
_entity.id
_entity.type
_entity.pdbx_description
1 polymer ?
#
loop_
_entity_poly.entity_id
_entity_poly.type
_entity_poly.pdbx_seq_one_letter_code
_entity_poly.pdbx_strand_id
1 'polypeptide(L)'
;MGVAALRGVRERSKSKWGVGHHAANHPEWPEDDLFLLNEPDHQTPDQGMFYSRRRQFVGVWRLTKNVLSLSWDAEEPQDIVRAVESEREWRNDQTGLVLTVVNLEVLPQWLAPSVLSQRYELLSLAERYNECAVCYFELYRLPVGILRSQSKRACSHYFHTECIKRLVAKNAHEARNAGHAAVRECPICRAKFSDIKTLPDVFKDPRAWFQLCDIDCGGTLDKEEVLGALGAVLPVERDKLAEAIEENWVVWDPDNDGSITLTEFVEPRRGLREYLLRNFNVIKTENLNIRPDDIPDLDSHPLEWFNFWDGNGNGSLERSEIVRAIVRTFCVSPSGEPSFKRAFDLREMALFIWDSLGYHEFGELTFEEFNAPFGVGDQIYHNYIHGMYFGENEEHNFACYPRHVACTAEDLIHEIVDGTSREVSREAVRDVAAEHVRKLKEEGSKGTARAHRDVDEGDDDAKSHSNDENMILKELDSTFLNIAILDRLLRGIGDGREGVFAAQILDDVLKGIVADRLLELASGAASRSTLLELSDGISVHDLCREADRIASEVFSCELQKRLSSCS
;
A
#
# COMPACT_ATOMS: atom_id res chain seq x y z
N MET A 1 -56.54 -18.82 20.18
CA MET A 1 -56.21 -18.83 18.73
C MET A 1 -54.73 -18.58 18.42
N GLY A 2 -53.86 -18.18 19.37
CA GLY A 2 -52.42 -17.93 19.12
C GLY A 2 -51.51 -19.17 18.97
N VAL A 3 -51.85 -20.33 19.53
CA VAL A 3 -50.99 -21.54 19.49
C VAL A 3 -50.97 -22.23 18.12
N ALA A 4 -52.01 -22.05 17.29
CA ALA A 4 -52.10 -22.62 15.96
C ALA A 4 -51.29 -21.82 14.90
N ALA A 5 -51.15 -20.50 15.09
CA ALA A 5 -50.32 -19.65 14.23
C ALA A 5 -48.82 -19.99 14.38
N LEU A 6 -48.36 -20.33 15.58
CA LEU A 6 -46.97 -20.72 15.84
C LEU A 6 -46.62 -22.09 15.25
N ARG A 7 -47.54 -23.06 15.22
CA ARG A 7 -47.29 -24.36 14.54
C ARG A 7 -47.18 -24.21 13.02
N GLY A 8 -47.94 -23.31 12.40
CA GLY A 8 -47.84 -23.01 10.96
C GLY A 8 -46.52 -22.32 10.56
N VAL A 9 -45.98 -21.47 11.44
CA VAL A 9 -44.65 -20.85 11.26
C VAL A 9 -43.52 -21.87 11.44
N ARG A 10 -43.71 -22.87 12.32
CA ARG A 10 -42.69 -23.90 12.65
C ARG A 10 -42.35 -24.86 11.50
N GLU A 11 -43.25 -25.04 10.53
CA GLU A 11 -43.04 -25.95 9.39
C GLU A 11 -42.77 -25.23 8.06
N ARG A 12 -43.20 -23.96 7.90
CA ARG A 12 -42.95 -23.18 6.67
C ARG A 12 -41.73 -22.24 6.73
N SER A 13 -41.09 -22.06 7.88
CA SER A 13 -39.96 -21.13 8.02
C SER A 13 -38.59 -21.77 8.23
N LYS A 14 -38.48 -23.09 8.43
CA LYS A 14 -37.17 -23.74 8.64
C LYS A 14 -36.18 -23.55 7.49
N SER A 15 -36.66 -23.25 6.27
CA SER A 15 -35.81 -22.97 5.10
C SER A 15 -35.44 -21.49 4.93
N LYS A 16 -35.85 -20.59 5.83
CA LYS A 16 -35.67 -19.13 5.69
C LYS A 16 -34.88 -18.46 6.82
N TRP A 17 -34.51 -19.18 7.88
CA TRP A 17 -33.65 -18.65 8.95
C TRP A 17 -32.19 -18.96 8.62
N GLY A 18 -31.43 -17.93 8.23
CA GLY A 18 -30.01 -18.03 7.89
C GLY A 18 -29.10 -17.97 9.12
N VAL A 19 -28.45 -19.10 9.41
CA VAL A 19 -27.09 -19.39 9.94
C VAL A 19 -26.50 -18.64 11.17
N GLY A 20 -26.97 -17.47 11.61
CA GLY A 20 -26.43 -16.79 12.79
C GLY A 20 -26.98 -17.34 14.11
N HIS A 21 -26.16 -18.06 14.88
CA HIS A 21 -26.51 -18.46 16.25
C HIS A 21 -25.86 -17.47 17.22
N HIS A 22 -26.64 -16.97 18.18
CA HIS A 22 -26.14 -16.04 19.19
C HIS A 22 -26.56 -16.54 20.57
N ALA A 23 -25.61 -16.74 21.47
CA ALA A 23 -25.90 -16.91 22.88
C ALA A 23 -26.21 -15.55 23.47
N ALA A 24 -27.29 -15.44 24.24
CA ALA A 24 -27.68 -14.22 24.90
C ALA A 24 -27.75 -14.50 26.41
N ASN A 25 -26.91 -13.84 27.18
CA ASN A 25 -26.91 -13.91 28.64
C ASN A 25 -27.46 -12.60 29.21
N HIS A 26 -28.23 -12.66 30.28
CA HIS A 26 -28.69 -11.48 30.99
C HIS A 26 -28.73 -11.82 32.49
N PRO A 27 -28.35 -10.90 33.40
CA PRO A 27 -28.21 -11.19 34.84
C PRO A 27 -29.47 -11.79 35.49
N GLU A 28 -30.64 -11.37 35.03
CA GLU A 28 -31.94 -11.85 35.53
C GLU A 28 -32.41 -13.18 34.91
N TRP A 29 -31.68 -13.74 33.94
CA TRP A 29 -32.12 -14.95 33.24
C TRP A 29 -31.53 -16.19 33.93
N PRO A 30 -32.33 -17.24 34.18
CA PRO A 30 -31.85 -18.45 34.85
C PRO A 30 -30.92 -19.31 33.97
N GLU A 31 -31.00 -19.14 32.65
CA GLU A 31 -30.20 -19.85 31.64
C GLU A 31 -29.96 -18.92 30.44
N ASP A 32 -28.89 -19.15 29.70
CA ASP A 32 -28.60 -18.46 28.44
C ASP A 32 -29.71 -18.70 27.42
N ASP A 33 -30.09 -17.65 26.70
CA ASP A 33 -30.99 -17.73 25.57
C ASP A 33 -30.21 -17.95 24.27
N LEU A 34 -30.86 -18.56 23.28
CA LEU A 34 -30.33 -18.70 21.94
C LEU A 34 -31.14 -17.81 21.01
N PHE A 35 -30.47 -16.81 20.46
CA PHE A 35 -31.01 -15.90 19.47
C PHE A 35 -30.63 -16.39 18.08
N LEU A 36 -31.60 -16.36 17.16
CA LEU A 36 -31.39 -16.58 15.74
C LEU A 36 -31.76 -15.32 15.00
N LEU A 37 -30.78 -14.59 14.46
CA LEU A 37 -31.02 -13.41 13.65
C LEU A 37 -31.12 -13.84 12.19
N ASN A 38 -32.19 -13.43 11.51
CA ASN A 38 -32.27 -13.63 10.06
C ASN A 38 -31.44 -12.57 9.32
N GLU A 39 -31.13 -12.84 8.05
CA GLU A 39 -30.58 -11.85 7.14
C GLU A 39 -31.62 -10.73 6.88
N PRO A 40 -31.19 -9.45 6.78
CA PRO A 40 -32.09 -8.35 6.48
C PRO A 40 -32.72 -8.49 5.08
N ASP A 41 -33.90 -7.91 4.90
CA ASP A 41 -34.50 -7.78 3.58
C ASP A 41 -33.70 -6.77 2.72
N HIS A 42 -33.59 -7.01 1.41
CA HIS A 42 -32.95 -6.08 0.47
C HIS A 42 -33.56 -4.67 0.51
N GLN A 43 -34.83 -4.53 0.93
CA GLN A 43 -35.48 -3.22 1.08
C GLN A 43 -35.10 -2.49 2.37
N THR A 44 -34.68 -3.21 3.40
CA THR A 44 -34.33 -2.68 4.72
C THR A 44 -33.04 -3.33 5.20
N PRO A 45 -31.88 -2.95 4.62
CA PRO A 45 -30.61 -3.63 4.87
C PRO A 45 -30.13 -3.52 6.33
N ASP A 46 -30.74 -2.64 7.11
CA ASP A 46 -30.45 -2.36 8.51
C ASP A 46 -31.46 -3.01 9.48
N GLN A 47 -32.39 -3.84 8.99
CA GLN A 47 -33.45 -4.41 9.82
C GLN A 47 -33.78 -5.86 9.44
N GLY A 48 -34.05 -6.68 10.44
CA GLY A 48 -34.57 -8.03 10.26
C GLY A 48 -35.38 -8.53 11.47
N MET A 49 -35.64 -9.83 11.49
CA MET A 49 -36.32 -10.56 12.54
C MET A 49 -35.32 -11.39 13.34
N PHE A 50 -35.48 -11.45 14.66
CA PHE A 50 -34.77 -12.41 15.49
C PHE A 50 -35.74 -13.34 16.20
N TYR A 51 -35.28 -14.55 16.52
CA TYR A 51 -36.02 -15.50 17.32
C TYR A 51 -35.31 -15.75 18.64
N SER A 52 -36.02 -15.59 19.77
CA SER A 52 -35.56 -15.96 21.11
C SER A 52 -36.09 -17.35 21.48
N ARG A 53 -35.18 -18.28 21.77
CA ARG A 53 -35.54 -19.64 22.17
C ARG A 53 -36.21 -19.67 23.54
N ARG A 54 -35.73 -18.90 24.51
CA ARG A 54 -36.25 -18.85 25.88
C ARG A 54 -37.67 -18.33 25.91
N ARG A 55 -37.95 -17.24 25.18
CA ARG A 55 -39.30 -16.64 25.13
C ARG A 55 -40.22 -17.29 24.08
N GLN A 56 -39.67 -18.13 23.19
CA GLN A 56 -40.39 -18.66 22.02
C GLN A 56 -41.04 -17.53 21.20
N PHE A 57 -40.30 -16.42 21.05
CA PHE A 57 -40.78 -15.16 20.54
C PHE A 57 -40.00 -14.73 19.29
N VAL A 58 -40.67 -14.02 18.37
CA VAL A 58 -40.07 -13.47 17.15
C VAL A 58 -40.14 -11.96 17.20
N GLY A 59 -38.99 -11.31 17.39
CA GLY A 59 -38.85 -9.86 17.47
C GLY A 59 -38.25 -9.27 16.21
N VAL A 60 -38.14 -7.95 16.21
CA VAL A 60 -37.49 -7.18 15.15
C VAL A 60 -36.15 -6.68 15.67
N TRP A 61 -35.08 -6.93 14.94
CA TRP A 61 -33.80 -6.29 15.21
C TRP A 61 -33.56 -5.16 14.21
N ARG A 62 -32.95 -4.08 14.66
CA ARG A 62 -32.46 -2.99 13.81
C ARG A 62 -31.02 -2.71 14.16
N LEU A 63 -30.18 -2.60 13.16
CA LEU A 63 -28.77 -2.32 13.29
C LEU A 63 -28.48 -0.92 12.79
N THR A 64 -28.17 -0.01 13.70
CA THR A 64 -27.78 1.36 13.37
C THR A 64 -26.39 1.60 13.89
N LYS A 65 -25.41 1.62 12.98
CA LYS A 65 -23.99 1.68 13.33
C LYS A 65 -23.55 0.46 14.16
N ASN A 66 -22.93 0.68 15.32
CA ASN A 66 -22.52 -0.33 16.30
C ASN A 66 -23.62 -0.66 17.32
N VAL A 67 -24.83 -0.16 17.09
CA VAL A 67 -25.97 -0.34 17.99
C VAL A 67 -26.96 -1.32 17.37
N LEU A 68 -27.13 -2.48 18.00
CA LEU A 68 -28.16 -3.45 17.66
C LEU A 68 -29.32 -3.27 18.63
N SER A 69 -30.45 -2.82 18.08
CA SER A 69 -31.67 -2.60 18.85
C SER A 69 -32.65 -3.75 18.64
N LEU A 70 -33.15 -4.33 19.71
CA LEU A 70 -34.00 -5.52 19.75
C LEU A 70 -35.39 -5.14 20.25
N SER A 71 -36.40 -5.25 19.39
CA SER A 71 -37.80 -4.99 19.72
C SER A 71 -38.54 -6.29 20.00
N TRP A 72 -38.95 -6.46 21.26
CA TRP A 72 -39.52 -7.70 21.82
C TRP A 72 -41.04 -7.79 21.77
N ASP A 73 -41.76 -6.70 21.54
CA ASP A 73 -43.17 -6.59 21.15
C ASP A 73 -43.53 -5.09 21.15
N ALA A 74 -44.83 -4.74 21.12
CA ALA A 74 -45.28 -3.35 21.14
C ALA A 74 -45.37 -2.73 22.56
N GLU A 75 -45.27 -3.55 23.62
CA GLU A 75 -45.50 -3.13 25.01
C GLU A 75 -44.21 -3.12 25.83
N GLU A 76 -43.19 -3.87 25.42
CA GLU A 76 -41.88 -3.92 26.07
C GLU A 76 -40.92 -2.84 25.55
N PRO A 77 -40.06 -2.30 26.44
CA PRO A 77 -38.99 -1.40 26.03
C PRO A 77 -38.03 -2.14 25.09
N GLN A 78 -37.51 -1.40 24.11
CA GLN A 78 -36.50 -1.90 23.20
C GLN A 78 -35.18 -2.14 23.97
N ASP A 79 -34.60 -3.33 23.81
CA ASP A 79 -33.23 -3.57 24.26
C ASP A 79 -32.26 -2.96 23.26
N ILE A 80 -31.25 -2.26 23.77
CA ILE A 80 -30.24 -1.61 22.94
C ILE A 80 -28.90 -2.16 23.37
N VAL A 81 -28.36 -3.10 22.58
CA VAL A 81 -27.00 -3.61 22.80
C VAL A 81 -26.05 -2.86 21.87
N ARG A 82 -24.89 -2.50 22.41
CA ARG A 82 -23.74 -2.02 21.66
C ARG A 82 -22.82 -3.21 21.55
N ALA A 83 -22.19 -3.47 20.42
CA ALA A 83 -21.05 -4.39 20.41
C ALA A 83 -19.97 -4.02 21.47
N VAL A 84 -18.97 -4.85 21.63
CA VAL A 84 -17.80 -4.61 22.47
C VAL A 84 -16.56 -4.75 21.57
N GLU A 85 -15.35 -4.61 22.12
CA GLU A 85 -14.06 -4.71 21.41
C GLU A 85 -13.92 -5.91 20.45
N SER A 86 -14.74 -6.96 20.60
CA SER A 86 -14.85 -8.04 19.61
C SER A 86 -16.19 -7.98 18.86
N GLU A 87 -16.16 -8.24 17.55
CA GLU A 87 -17.37 -8.41 16.71
C GLU A 87 -18.30 -9.54 17.20
N ARG A 88 -17.80 -10.37 18.12
CA ARG A 88 -18.51 -11.51 18.69
C ARG A 88 -19.29 -11.17 19.93
N GLU A 89 -19.09 -10.03 20.59
CA GLU A 89 -19.77 -9.70 21.84
C GLU A 89 -20.49 -8.36 21.77
N TRP A 90 -21.72 -8.30 22.29
CA TRP A 90 -22.53 -7.10 22.39
C TRP A 90 -23.10 -6.96 23.79
N ARG A 91 -23.08 -5.77 24.38
CA ARG A 91 -23.56 -5.45 25.72
C ARG A 91 -24.60 -4.35 25.71
N ASN A 92 -25.67 -4.52 26.48
CA ASN A 92 -26.58 -3.45 26.89
C ASN A 92 -26.17 -2.98 28.29
N ASP A 93 -25.65 -1.76 28.41
CA ASP A 93 -25.18 -1.21 29.70
C ASP A 93 -26.32 -0.99 30.72
N GLN A 94 -27.57 -0.88 30.25
CA GLN A 94 -28.73 -0.62 31.10
C GLN A 94 -29.31 -1.92 31.68
N THR A 95 -29.40 -2.97 30.85
CA THR A 95 -30.05 -4.24 31.24
C THR A 95 -29.03 -5.33 31.60
N GLY A 96 -27.76 -5.14 31.24
CA GLY A 96 -26.72 -6.15 31.38
C GLY A 96 -26.83 -7.28 30.35
N LEU A 97 -27.68 -7.16 29.33
CA LEU A 97 -27.79 -8.13 28.25
C LEU A 97 -26.46 -8.24 27.51
N VAL A 98 -25.90 -9.45 27.42
CA VAL A 98 -24.71 -9.77 26.64
C VAL A 98 -25.11 -10.72 25.51
N LEU A 99 -24.91 -10.34 24.24
CA LEU A 99 -25.05 -11.22 23.08
C LEU A 99 -23.67 -11.66 22.60
N THR A 100 -23.42 -12.95 22.60
CA THR A 100 -22.22 -13.57 22.05
C THR A 100 -22.56 -14.31 20.76
N VAL A 101 -21.87 -14.03 19.66
CA VAL A 101 -22.02 -14.76 18.40
C VAL A 101 -21.41 -16.16 18.57
N VAL A 102 -22.21 -17.20 18.38
CA VAL A 102 -21.83 -18.60 18.57
C VAL A 102 -21.74 -19.29 17.20
N ASN A 103 -20.68 -20.08 17.00
CA ASN A 103 -20.50 -20.93 15.82
C ASN A 103 -20.41 -20.22 14.47
N LEU A 104 -19.72 -19.08 14.40
CA LEU A 104 -19.37 -18.46 13.13
C LEU A 104 -17.85 -18.26 13.07
N GLU A 105 -17.19 -19.07 12.23
CA GLU A 105 -15.81 -18.81 11.81
C GLU A 105 -15.70 -17.43 11.16
N VAL A 106 -16.75 -17.01 10.45
CA VAL A 106 -16.87 -15.70 9.79
C VAL A 106 -18.25 -15.10 10.09
N LEU A 107 -18.30 -13.89 10.66
CA LEU A 107 -19.56 -13.18 10.84
C LEU A 107 -20.18 -12.85 9.46
N PRO A 108 -21.52 -12.99 9.29
CA PRO A 108 -22.18 -12.52 8.09
C PRO A 108 -21.92 -11.03 7.89
N GLN A 109 -21.58 -10.60 6.67
CA GLN A 109 -21.23 -9.21 6.34
C GLN A 109 -22.32 -8.18 6.69
N TRP A 110 -23.58 -8.61 6.81
CA TRP A 110 -24.69 -7.74 7.23
C TRP A 110 -24.78 -7.58 8.76
N LEU A 111 -24.22 -8.52 9.53
CA LEU A 111 -24.25 -8.56 11.00
C LEU A 111 -22.91 -8.20 11.65
N ALA A 112 -21.83 -8.36 10.91
CA ALA A 112 -20.63 -7.54 11.04
C ALA A 112 -20.85 -6.31 10.15
N PRO A 113 -21.65 -5.32 10.57
CA PRO A 113 -21.77 -4.11 9.78
C PRO A 113 -20.35 -3.63 9.52
N SER A 114 -20.19 -2.94 8.39
CA SER A 114 -19.05 -2.07 8.18
C SER A 114 -18.85 -1.07 9.33
N VAL A 115 -19.76 -1.02 10.32
CA VAL A 115 -19.82 -0.20 11.53
C VAL A 115 -19.59 -0.95 12.85
N LEU A 116 -19.27 -2.25 12.81
CA LEU A 116 -18.52 -2.91 13.89
C LEU A 116 -17.04 -2.86 13.57
N SER A 117 -16.72 -2.99 12.28
CA SER A 117 -15.42 -2.64 11.70
C SER A 117 -15.21 -1.12 11.53
N GLN A 118 -16.26 -0.30 11.57
CA GLN A 118 -16.15 1.15 11.79
C GLN A 118 -16.72 1.49 13.17
N ARG A 119 -15.84 1.67 14.15
CA ARG A 119 -16.11 2.39 15.41
C ARG A 119 -16.84 1.63 16.52
N TYR A 120 -16.16 0.62 17.09
CA TYR A 120 -15.77 0.81 18.49
C TYR A 120 -14.70 1.89 18.52
N GLU A 121 -14.69 2.70 19.57
CA GLU A 121 -13.95 3.96 19.78
C GLU A 121 -12.42 3.90 19.59
N LEU A 122 -11.90 2.87 18.93
CA LEU A 122 -10.55 2.79 18.42
C LEU A 122 -10.46 3.68 17.19
N LEU A 123 -10.00 4.90 17.44
CA LEU A 123 -9.30 5.73 16.47
C LEU A 123 -8.42 4.82 15.58
N SER A 124 -8.46 5.03 14.26
CA SER A 124 -7.52 4.34 13.39
C SER A 124 -6.09 4.58 13.87
N LEU A 125 -5.17 3.65 13.61
CA LEU A 125 -3.78 3.77 14.05
C LEU A 125 -3.19 5.14 13.68
N ALA A 126 -3.47 5.61 12.46
CA ALA A 126 -3.06 6.94 12.01
C ALA A 126 -3.70 8.07 12.84
N GLU A 127 -4.99 7.99 13.18
CA GLU A 127 -5.64 8.98 14.04
C GLU A 127 -5.08 8.99 15.46
N ARG A 128 -4.74 7.82 16.02
CA ARG A 128 -4.13 7.71 17.35
C ARG A 128 -2.82 8.48 17.43
N TYR A 129 -2.01 8.42 16.38
CA TYR A 129 -0.71 9.10 16.31
C TYR A 129 -0.73 10.48 15.62
N ASN A 130 -1.92 11.03 15.30
CA ASN A 130 -2.05 12.28 14.52
C ASN A 130 -1.26 12.25 13.18
N GLU A 131 -1.27 11.09 12.52
CA GLU A 131 -0.61 10.83 11.24
C GLU A 131 -1.60 10.84 10.07
N CYS A 132 -1.10 11.08 8.87
CA CYS A 132 -1.90 10.93 7.66
C CYS A 132 -2.06 9.43 7.33
N ALA A 133 -3.29 8.91 7.27
CA ALA A 133 -3.53 7.48 6.95
C ALA A 133 -3.11 7.03 5.52
N VAL A 134 -2.64 7.96 4.69
CA VAL A 134 -2.11 7.64 3.35
C VAL A 134 -0.60 7.44 3.36
N CYS A 135 0.14 8.20 4.17
CA CYS A 135 1.61 8.16 4.17
C CYS A 135 2.22 7.90 5.56
N TYR A 136 1.40 7.76 6.60
CA TYR A 136 1.79 7.55 8.00
C TYR A 136 2.83 8.55 8.55
N PHE A 137 2.92 9.74 7.96
CA PHE A 137 3.69 10.86 8.51
C PHE A 137 2.80 11.82 9.28
N GLU A 138 3.39 12.54 10.21
CA GLU A 138 2.69 13.44 11.12
C GLU A 138 1.94 14.52 10.34
N LEU A 139 0.66 14.74 10.67
CA LEU A 139 -0.21 15.68 9.94
C LEU A 139 0.34 17.11 9.98
N TYR A 140 0.87 17.55 11.11
CA TYR A 140 1.34 18.92 11.33
C TYR A 140 2.54 19.32 10.46
N ARG A 141 3.26 18.36 9.87
CA ARG A 141 4.46 18.64 9.05
C ARG A 141 4.13 19.24 7.68
N LEU A 142 2.92 19.05 7.18
CA LEU A 142 2.50 19.50 5.85
C LEU A 142 1.10 20.13 5.89
N PRO A 143 0.68 20.82 4.81
CA PRO A 143 -0.68 21.34 4.69
C PRO A 143 -1.73 20.24 4.84
N VAL A 144 -2.48 20.29 5.93
CA VAL A 144 -3.59 19.37 6.21
C VAL A 144 -4.75 19.65 5.27
N GLY A 145 -5.33 18.59 4.71
CA GLY A 145 -6.50 18.59 3.86
C GLY A 145 -7.67 17.87 4.53
N ILE A 146 -8.87 18.36 4.26
CA ILE A 146 -10.15 17.77 4.64
C ILE A 146 -10.96 17.40 3.41
N LEU A 147 -11.81 16.39 3.57
CA LEU A 147 -12.74 15.93 2.53
C LEU A 147 -14.06 16.68 2.66
N ARG A 148 -14.59 17.20 1.55
CA ARG A 148 -15.85 17.93 1.51
C ARG A 148 -16.84 17.33 0.54
N SER A 149 -18.09 17.23 0.96
CA SER A 149 -19.22 16.97 0.08
C SER A 149 -20.02 18.25 -0.05
N GLN A 150 -20.01 18.84 -1.24
CA GLN A 150 -20.53 20.18 -1.51
C GLN A 150 -19.81 21.23 -0.65
N SER A 151 -20.55 21.97 0.19
CA SER A 151 -20.00 22.99 1.08
C SER A 151 -19.62 22.47 2.48
N LYS A 152 -19.98 21.22 2.83
CA LYS A 152 -19.80 20.64 4.17
C LYS A 152 -18.67 19.62 4.20
N ARG A 153 -18.16 19.28 5.39
CA ARG A 153 -17.25 18.14 5.55
C ARG A 153 -17.96 16.83 5.24
N ALA A 154 -17.23 15.92 4.61
CA ALA A 154 -17.72 14.58 4.32
C ALA A 154 -17.48 13.60 5.49
N CYS A 155 -16.42 13.82 6.28
CA CYS A 155 -16.08 13.02 7.46
C CYS A 155 -15.09 13.76 8.38
N SER A 156 -14.81 13.18 9.55
CA SER A 156 -13.89 13.70 10.58
C SER A 156 -12.40 13.51 10.28
N HIS A 157 -12.05 12.71 9.28
CA HIS A 157 -10.65 12.35 9.00
C HIS A 157 -9.86 13.51 8.38
N TYR A 158 -8.57 13.55 8.72
CA TYR A 158 -7.58 14.51 8.23
C TYR A 158 -6.49 13.80 7.44
N PHE A 159 -5.98 14.45 6.41
CA PHE A 159 -4.91 13.92 5.54
C PHE A 159 -3.93 15.03 5.21
N HIS A 160 -2.75 14.71 4.68
CA HIS A 160 -2.02 15.72 3.92
C HIS A 160 -2.78 16.02 2.62
N THR A 161 -2.90 17.31 2.29
CA THR A 161 -3.63 17.76 1.08
C THR A 161 -3.08 17.08 -0.18
N GLU A 162 -1.77 16.88 -0.27
CA GLU A 162 -1.15 16.29 -1.46
C GLU A 162 -1.36 14.77 -1.53
N CYS A 163 -1.26 14.07 -0.39
CA CYS A 163 -1.50 12.62 -0.34
C CYS A 163 -2.91 12.26 -0.84
N ILE A 164 -3.92 13.01 -0.40
CA ILE A 164 -5.30 12.73 -0.82
C ILE A 164 -5.56 13.11 -2.29
N LYS A 165 -4.91 14.16 -2.81
CA LYS A 165 -4.96 14.50 -4.24
C LYS A 165 -4.35 13.40 -5.11
N ARG A 166 -3.18 12.88 -4.72
CA ARG A 166 -2.52 11.76 -5.42
C ARG A 166 -3.39 10.52 -5.42
N LEU A 167 -4.02 10.19 -4.27
CA LEU A 167 -4.95 9.06 -4.17
C LEU A 167 -6.16 9.23 -5.12
N VAL A 168 -6.77 10.41 -5.15
CA VAL A 168 -7.89 10.69 -6.08
C VAL A 168 -7.46 10.58 -7.54
N ALA A 169 -6.27 11.07 -7.89
CA ALA A 169 -5.74 10.96 -9.24
C ALA A 169 -5.51 9.51 -9.67
N LYS A 170 -4.96 8.68 -8.77
CA LYS A 170 -4.78 7.23 -8.99
C LYS A 170 -6.11 6.53 -9.22
N ASN A 171 -7.07 6.70 -8.30
CA ASN A 171 -8.38 6.06 -8.41
C ASN A 171 -9.12 6.49 -9.69
N ALA A 172 -8.93 7.75 -10.12
CA ALA A 172 -9.49 8.24 -11.38
C ALA A 172 -8.81 7.64 -12.61
N HIS A 173 -7.52 7.31 -12.54
CA HIS A 173 -6.83 6.58 -13.61
C HIS A 173 -7.33 5.13 -13.69
N GLU A 174 -7.42 4.42 -12.57
CA GLU A 174 -7.89 3.04 -12.50
C GLU A 174 -9.34 2.89 -12.96
N ALA A 175 -10.23 3.78 -12.51
CA ALA A 175 -11.62 3.76 -12.92
C ALA A 175 -11.78 3.97 -14.45
N ARG A 176 -10.98 4.87 -15.05
CA ARG A 176 -10.95 5.07 -16.50
C ARG A 176 -10.52 3.81 -17.24
N ASN A 177 -9.49 3.13 -16.76
CA ASN A 177 -9.01 1.88 -17.36
C ASN A 177 -10.04 0.75 -17.24
N ALA A 178 -10.86 0.76 -16.18
CA ALA A 178 -11.95 -0.19 -15.98
C ALA A 178 -13.27 0.19 -16.70
N GLY A 179 -13.33 1.34 -17.38
CA GLY A 179 -14.58 1.82 -18.00
C GLY A 179 -15.65 2.30 -17.00
N HIS A 180 -15.25 2.62 -15.76
CA HIS A 180 -16.13 3.07 -14.70
C HIS A 180 -15.89 4.55 -14.35
N ALA A 181 -16.91 5.20 -13.77
CA ALA A 181 -16.74 6.52 -13.20
C ALA A 181 -15.91 6.44 -11.90
N ALA A 182 -14.94 7.35 -11.75
CA ALA A 182 -14.11 7.42 -10.55
C ALA A 182 -14.95 7.78 -9.32
N VAL A 183 -15.00 6.89 -8.35
CA VAL A 183 -15.67 7.16 -7.07
C VAL A 183 -14.67 7.81 -6.12
N ARG A 184 -15.04 8.96 -5.55
CA ARG A 184 -14.25 9.69 -4.56
C ARG A 184 -14.75 9.37 -3.16
N GLU A 185 -14.04 8.48 -2.48
CA GLU A 185 -14.38 8.00 -1.14
C GLU A 185 -13.19 8.16 -0.19
N CYS A 186 -13.48 8.50 1.07
CA CYS A 186 -12.48 8.55 2.13
C CYS A 186 -11.79 7.19 2.28
N PRO A 187 -10.45 7.10 2.33
CA PRO A 187 -9.76 5.83 2.45
C PRO A 187 -9.98 5.12 3.81
N ILE A 188 -10.52 5.84 4.81
CA ILE A 188 -10.76 5.31 6.16
C ILE A 188 -12.22 4.87 6.29
N CYS A 189 -13.17 5.80 6.22
CA CYS A 189 -14.60 5.48 6.43
C CYS A 189 -15.42 5.33 5.14
N ARG A 190 -14.81 5.41 3.96
CA ARG A 190 -15.48 5.34 2.65
C ARG A 190 -16.55 6.41 2.42
N ALA A 191 -16.57 7.47 3.22
CA ALA A 191 -17.47 8.61 3.01
C ALA A 191 -17.23 9.27 1.65
N LYS A 192 -18.29 9.41 0.85
CA LYS A 192 -18.23 10.04 -0.46
C LYS A 192 -17.96 11.54 -0.34
N PHE A 193 -17.09 12.06 -1.19
CA PHE A 193 -16.75 13.49 -1.21
C PHE A 193 -16.65 14.02 -2.64
N SER A 194 -16.87 15.32 -2.80
CA SER A 194 -16.76 16.02 -4.08
C SER A 194 -15.50 16.85 -4.21
N ASP A 195 -14.97 17.35 -3.08
CA ASP A 195 -13.90 18.35 -3.04
C ASP A 195 -12.88 18.06 -1.92
N ILE A 196 -11.66 18.55 -2.10
CA ILE A 196 -10.58 18.50 -1.11
C ILE A 196 -10.20 19.94 -0.79
N LYS A 197 -10.28 20.33 0.48
CA LYS A 197 -9.92 21.68 0.92
C LYS A 197 -8.79 21.63 1.94
N THR A 198 -7.79 22.49 1.78
CA THR A 198 -6.74 22.65 2.79
C THR A 198 -7.32 23.34 4.02
N LEU A 199 -7.01 22.81 5.21
CA LEU A 199 -7.38 23.36 6.49
C LEU A 199 -6.61 24.67 6.73
N PRO A 200 -7.31 25.79 7.02
CA PRO A 200 -6.66 27.07 7.28
C PRO A 200 -5.72 27.01 8.49
N ASP A 201 -4.79 27.96 8.54
CA ASP A 201 -3.91 28.12 9.71
C ASP A 201 -4.72 28.76 10.85
N VAL A 202 -4.83 28.04 11.99
CA VAL A 202 -5.63 28.46 13.16
C VAL A 202 -5.20 29.82 13.73
N PHE A 203 -3.94 30.22 13.54
CA PHE A 203 -3.42 31.49 14.05
C PHE A 203 -3.71 32.65 13.09
N LYS A 204 -3.69 32.40 11.78
CA LYS A 204 -3.87 33.41 10.72
C LYS A 204 -5.33 33.64 10.35
N ASP A 205 -6.11 32.57 10.19
CA ASP A 205 -7.53 32.63 9.84
C ASP A 205 -8.36 31.72 10.76
N PRO A 206 -8.54 32.12 12.03
CA PRO A 206 -9.24 31.32 13.02
C PRO A 206 -10.71 31.08 12.67
N ARG A 207 -11.34 32.01 11.94
CA ARG A 207 -12.76 31.89 11.57
C ARG A 207 -12.95 30.83 10.49
N ALA A 208 -12.12 30.83 9.45
CA ALA A 208 -12.19 29.80 8.43
C ALA A 208 -11.74 28.44 8.96
N TRP A 209 -10.77 28.40 9.88
CA TRP A 209 -10.39 27.16 10.57
C TRP A 209 -11.58 26.59 11.34
N PHE A 210 -12.22 27.40 12.20
CA PHE A 210 -13.38 26.99 13.00
C PHE A 210 -14.51 26.43 12.13
N GLN A 211 -14.91 27.16 11.08
CA GLN A 211 -15.96 26.74 10.15
C GLN A 211 -15.66 25.44 9.41
N LEU A 212 -14.38 25.10 9.23
CA LEU A 212 -14.00 23.83 8.62
C LEU A 212 -13.84 22.72 9.64
N CYS A 213 -13.63 23.01 10.91
CA CYS A 213 -13.54 21.98 11.95
C CYS A 213 -14.93 21.50 12.36
N ASP A 214 -15.94 22.37 12.29
CA ASP A 214 -17.36 22.11 12.53
C ASP A 214 -17.92 21.14 11.46
N ILE A 215 -17.93 19.84 11.77
CA ILE A 215 -18.29 18.75 10.86
C ILE A 215 -19.78 18.75 10.60
N ASP A 216 -20.59 18.95 11.64
CA ASP A 216 -22.05 18.89 11.55
C ASP A 216 -22.68 20.22 11.07
N CYS A 217 -21.88 21.29 11.04
CA CYS A 217 -22.26 22.66 10.71
C CYS A 217 -23.25 23.25 11.73
N GLY A 218 -23.11 22.89 13.01
CA GLY A 218 -23.92 23.38 14.13
C GLY A 218 -23.60 24.82 14.53
N GLY A 219 -22.43 25.34 14.13
CA GLY A 219 -21.93 26.66 14.52
C GLY A 219 -21.18 26.67 15.86
N THR A 220 -21.00 25.50 16.47
CA THR A 220 -20.19 25.26 17.67
C THR A 220 -19.19 24.14 17.39
N LEU A 221 -18.18 23.97 18.24
CA LEU A 221 -17.26 22.83 18.19
C LEU A 221 -17.35 22.02 19.47
N ASP A 222 -17.50 20.70 19.36
CA ASP A 222 -17.36 19.82 20.50
C ASP A 222 -15.88 19.46 20.81
N LYS A 223 -15.64 18.75 21.92
CA LYS A 223 -14.29 18.33 22.34
C LYS A 223 -13.58 17.49 21.29
N GLU A 224 -14.28 16.59 20.61
CA GLU A 224 -13.70 15.66 19.64
C GLU A 224 -13.32 16.37 18.34
N GLU A 225 -14.13 17.32 17.89
CA GLU A 225 -13.83 18.19 16.76
C GLU A 225 -12.60 19.04 17.03
N VAL A 226 -12.50 19.63 18.23
CA VAL A 226 -11.32 20.38 18.67
C VAL A 226 -10.10 19.47 18.74
N LEU A 227 -10.19 18.30 19.39
CA LEU A 227 -9.09 17.36 19.54
C LEU A 227 -8.57 16.87 18.19
N GLY A 228 -9.46 16.44 17.29
CA GLY A 228 -9.08 16.00 15.96
C GLY A 228 -8.45 17.10 15.12
N ALA A 229 -9.03 18.31 15.15
CA ALA A 229 -8.52 19.44 14.36
C ALA A 229 -7.17 19.95 14.86
N LEU A 230 -7.00 20.08 16.18
CA LEU A 230 -5.75 20.52 16.78
C LEU A 230 -4.66 19.46 16.67
N GLY A 231 -5.00 18.18 16.87
CA GLY A 231 -4.06 17.06 16.68
C GLY A 231 -3.51 17.03 15.25
N ALA A 232 -4.31 17.40 14.26
CA ALA A 232 -3.86 17.47 12.88
C ALA A 232 -2.86 18.61 12.59
N VAL A 233 -2.93 19.74 13.31
CA VAL A 233 -2.14 20.94 12.99
C VAL A 233 -1.04 21.27 14.01
N LEU A 234 -1.08 20.66 15.20
CA LEU A 234 -0.12 20.90 16.25
C LEU A 234 0.84 19.71 16.41
N PRO A 235 2.10 19.98 16.75
CA PRO A 235 3.04 18.94 17.11
C PRO A 235 2.81 18.50 18.56
N VAL A 236 1.68 17.83 18.85
CA VAL A 236 1.37 17.28 20.18
C VAL A 236 0.86 15.86 20.04
N GLU A 237 1.28 15.01 20.97
CA GLU A 237 0.73 13.66 21.14
C GLU A 237 -0.75 13.74 21.50
N ARG A 238 -1.58 12.90 20.88
CA ARG A 238 -3.04 13.01 20.97
C ARG A 238 -3.53 12.94 22.41
N ASP A 239 -3.00 12.02 23.22
CA ASP A 239 -3.48 11.79 24.59
C ASP A 239 -3.19 13.00 25.48
N LYS A 240 -1.98 13.58 25.40
CA LYS A 240 -1.62 14.82 26.10
C LYS A 240 -2.49 15.99 25.66
N LEU A 241 -2.82 16.07 24.37
CA LEU A 241 -3.72 17.09 23.86
C LEU A 241 -5.15 16.89 24.40
N ALA A 242 -5.63 15.65 24.49
CA ALA A 242 -6.94 15.33 25.05
C ALA A 242 -7.02 15.69 26.54
N GLU A 243 -5.98 15.35 27.32
CA GLU A 243 -5.85 15.75 28.73
C GLU A 243 -5.88 17.28 28.88
N ALA A 244 -5.07 17.99 28.08
CA ALA A 244 -5.03 19.45 28.10
C ALA A 244 -6.38 20.08 27.71
N ILE A 245 -7.11 19.49 26.76
CA ILE A 245 -8.45 19.92 26.38
C ILE A 245 -9.42 19.71 27.53
N GLU A 246 -9.40 18.55 28.18
CA GLU A 246 -10.30 18.23 29.29
C GLU A 246 -10.10 19.17 30.48
N GLU A 247 -8.84 19.41 30.88
CA GLU A 247 -8.49 20.27 32.01
C GLU A 247 -8.90 21.73 31.81
N ASN A 248 -8.89 22.21 30.56
CA ASN A 248 -9.14 23.61 30.23
C ASN A 248 -10.53 23.85 29.64
N TRP A 249 -11.34 22.82 29.41
CA TRP A 249 -12.61 22.94 28.70
C TRP A 249 -13.56 23.95 29.36
N VAL A 250 -13.73 23.88 30.69
CA VAL A 250 -14.60 24.79 31.46
C VAL A 250 -14.20 26.27 31.32
N VAL A 251 -12.95 26.55 30.94
CA VAL A 251 -12.47 27.91 30.68
C VAL A 251 -12.91 28.40 29.30
N TRP A 252 -12.99 27.49 28.32
CA TRP A 252 -13.34 27.75 26.93
C TRP A 252 -14.86 27.68 26.68
N ASP A 253 -15.57 26.84 27.42
CA ASP A 253 -17.03 26.62 27.44
C ASP A 253 -17.61 27.13 28.77
N PRO A 254 -17.80 28.45 28.91
CA PRO A 254 -18.20 29.08 30.17
C PRO A 254 -19.68 28.90 30.53
N ASP A 255 -20.54 28.57 29.56
CA ASP A 255 -21.95 28.24 29.79
C ASP A 255 -22.19 26.73 29.97
N ASN A 256 -21.15 25.92 29.76
CA ASN A 256 -21.13 24.48 30.02
C ASN A 256 -22.21 23.75 29.21
N ASP A 257 -22.34 24.14 27.93
CA ASP A 257 -23.25 23.51 26.99
C ASP A 257 -22.64 22.27 26.30
N GLY A 258 -21.34 22.02 26.53
CA GLY A 258 -20.58 20.89 25.99
C GLY A 258 -19.89 21.22 24.67
N SER A 259 -19.99 22.46 24.18
CA SER A 259 -19.42 22.93 22.93
C SER A 259 -18.84 24.34 23.08
N ILE A 260 -18.06 24.78 22.09
CA ILE A 260 -17.56 26.17 22.06
C ILE A 260 -18.07 26.88 20.82
N THR A 261 -18.68 28.05 21.00
CA THR A 261 -19.08 28.92 19.89
C THR A 261 -17.86 29.60 19.27
N LEU A 262 -18.02 30.15 18.05
CA LEU A 262 -16.96 30.95 17.42
C LEU A 262 -16.55 32.15 18.30
N THR A 263 -17.50 32.74 19.03
CA THR A 263 -17.24 33.89 19.91
C THR A 263 -16.35 33.49 21.08
N GLU A 264 -16.63 32.34 21.71
CA GLU A 264 -15.81 31.80 22.81
C GLU A 264 -14.43 31.36 22.32
N PHE A 265 -14.36 30.69 21.17
CA PHE A 265 -13.11 30.24 20.57
C PHE A 265 -12.10 31.40 20.36
N VAL A 266 -12.57 32.58 19.92
CA VAL A 266 -11.73 33.76 19.65
C VAL A 266 -11.66 34.76 20.79
N GLU A 267 -12.26 34.47 21.95
CA GLU A 267 -12.32 35.40 23.10
C GLU A 267 -10.88 35.79 23.56
N PRO A 268 -10.50 37.08 23.53
CA PRO A 268 -9.11 37.51 23.72
C PRO A 268 -8.46 37.18 25.07
N ARG A 269 -9.26 36.87 26.11
CA ARG A 269 -8.72 36.60 27.45
C ARG A 269 -8.57 35.12 27.76
N ARG A 270 -9.58 34.34 27.35
CA ARG A 270 -9.80 32.96 27.77
C ARG A 270 -10.10 31.99 26.64
N GLY A 271 -10.29 32.47 25.41
CA GLY A 271 -10.64 31.61 24.29
C GLY A 271 -9.51 30.64 23.93
N LEU A 272 -9.89 29.48 23.40
CA LEU A 272 -8.97 28.43 22.99
C LEU A 272 -7.85 28.95 22.06
N ARG A 273 -8.17 29.82 21.10
CA ARG A 273 -7.15 30.42 20.22
C ARG A 273 -6.06 31.18 21.00
N GLU A 274 -6.47 31.96 21.99
CA GLU A 274 -5.55 32.75 22.80
C GLU A 274 -4.68 31.83 23.68
N TYR A 275 -5.27 30.77 24.24
CA TYR A 275 -4.53 29.73 24.94
C TYR A 275 -3.45 29.11 24.02
N LEU A 276 -3.80 28.74 22.79
CA LEU A 276 -2.85 28.20 21.82
C LEU A 276 -1.72 29.18 21.51
N LEU A 277 -2.02 30.47 21.32
CA LEU A 277 -1.01 31.50 21.07
C LEU A 277 -0.01 31.64 22.23
N ARG A 278 -0.49 31.60 23.47
CA ARG A 278 0.36 31.73 24.67
C ARG A 278 1.22 30.50 24.89
N ASN A 279 0.69 29.32 24.61
CA ASN A 279 1.34 28.04 24.90
C ASN A 279 2.05 27.43 23.68
N PHE A 280 2.02 28.08 22.51
CA PHE A 280 2.54 27.51 21.26
C PHE A 280 4.00 27.04 21.35
N ASN A 281 4.86 27.80 22.05
CA ASN A 281 6.26 27.43 22.22
C ASN A 281 6.45 26.20 23.12
N VAL A 282 5.59 26.05 24.14
CA VAL A 282 5.61 24.89 25.03
C VAL A 282 5.16 23.65 24.25
N ILE A 283 4.01 23.76 23.58
CA ILE A 283 3.46 22.75 22.68
C ILE A 283 4.50 22.28 21.64
N LYS A 284 5.23 23.21 21.01
CA LYS A 284 6.23 22.87 19.98
C LYS A 284 7.41 22.05 20.50
N THR A 285 7.75 22.19 21.78
CA THR A 285 8.95 21.57 22.36
C THR A 285 8.70 20.12 22.78
N GLU A 286 7.44 19.74 22.99
CA GLU A 286 7.07 18.47 23.62
C GLU A 286 6.94 17.28 22.65
N ASN A 287 7.19 17.47 21.35
CA ASN A 287 6.89 16.41 20.41
C ASN A 287 8.00 15.38 20.21
N LEU A 288 7.65 14.16 20.61
CA LEU A 288 8.35 12.89 20.44
C LEU A 288 8.34 12.50 18.96
N ASN A 289 9.19 13.13 18.15
CA ASN A 289 9.55 12.51 16.88
C ASN A 289 10.30 11.23 17.24
N ILE A 290 9.72 10.06 16.96
CA ILE A 290 10.47 8.82 16.80
C ILE A 290 11.60 9.17 15.84
N ARG A 291 12.82 9.24 16.35
CA ARG A 291 13.97 9.50 15.51
C ARG A 291 14.17 8.27 14.64
N PRO A 292 14.68 8.43 13.42
CA PRO A 292 15.08 7.28 12.61
C PRO A 292 15.96 6.30 13.41
N ASP A 293 16.83 6.84 14.27
CA ASP A 293 17.72 6.08 15.14
C ASP A 293 17.02 5.33 16.29
N ASP A 294 15.76 5.66 16.60
CA ASP A 294 14.97 4.98 17.62
C ASP A 294 14.28 3.71 17.08
N ILE A 295 14.16 3.58 15.75
CA ILE A 295 13.55 2.40 15.11
C ILE A 295 14.62 1.30 15.05
N PRO A 296 14.39 0.12 15.66
CA PRO A 296 15.36 -0.98 15.59
C PRO A 296 15.64 -1.35 14.14
N ASP A 297 16.89 -1.71 13.83
CA ASP A 297 17.22 -2.12 12.48
C ASP A 297 16.57 -3.49 12.18
N LEU A 298 15.73 -3.53 11.14
CA LEU A 298 14.95 -4.72 10.82
C LEU A 298 15.86 -5.92 10.46
N ASP A 299 17.09 -5.70 10.00
CA ASP A 299 17.95 -6.76 9.40
C ASP A 299 18.73 -7.44 10.52
N SER A 300 19.31 -6.63 11.39
CA SER A 300 20.06 -7.09 12.54
C SER A 300 19.19 -7.47 13.74
N HIS A 301 18.01 -6.85 13.91
CA HIS A 301 17.15 -7.03 15.08
C HIS A 301 15.65 -7.15 14.71
N PRO A 302 15.25 -8.13 13.89
CA PRO A 302 13.87 -8.25 13.39
C PRO A 302 12.82 -8.40 14.50
N LEU A 303 13.13 -9.11 15.59
CA LEU A 303 12.23 -9.26 16.74
C LEU A 303 12.04 -7.95 17.50
N GLU A 304 13.10 -7.16 17.68
CA GLU A 304 13.00 -5.86 18.35
C GLU A 304 12.21 -4.88 17.50
N TRP A 305 12.44 -4.88 16.17
CA TRP A 305 11.64 -4.10 15.23
C TRP A 305 10.17 -4.49 15.28
N PHE A 306 9.86 -5.79 15.28
CA PHE A 306 8.49 -6.28 15.35
C PHE A 306 7.79 -5.81 16.64
N ASN A 307 8.43 -6.04 17.79
CA ASN A 307 7.90 -5.60 19.09
C ASN A 307 7.79 -4.08 19.23
N PHE A 308 8.62 -3.31 18.51
CA PHE A 308 8.54 -1.85 18.49
C PHE A 308 7.27 -1.35 17.79
N TRP A 309 6.83 -2.05 16.74
CA TRP A 309 5.65 -1.68 15.96
C TRP A 309 4.34 -2.31 16.46
N ASP A 310 4.43 -3.35 17.29
CA ASP A 310 3.31 -3.94 18.03
C ASP A 310 2.90 -2.96 19.15
N GLY A 311 2.12 -1.95 18.78
CA GLY A 311 1.80 -0.82 19.65
C GLY A 311 0.88 -1.18 20.81
N ASN A 312 0.16 -2.30 20.70
CA ASN A 312 -0.75 -2.79 21.74
C ASN A 312 -0.11 -3.92 22.59
N GLY A 313 1.03 -4.47 22.16
CA GLY A 313 1.78 -5.50 22.87
C GLY A 313 1.08 -6.86 22.88
N ASN A 314 0.24 -7.15 21.89
CA ASN A 314 -0.51 -8.42 21.81
C ASN A 314 0.33 -9.57 21.21
N GLY A 315 1.54 -9.29 20.73
CA GLY A 315 2.44 -10.25 20.09
C GLY A 315 2.16 -10.48 18.60
N SER A 316 1.30 -9.65 17.98
CA SER A 316 0.96 -9.69 16.57
C SER A 316 0.95 -8.28 15.96
N LEU A 317 1.08 -8.17 14.65
CA LEU A 317 0.92 -6.92 13.92
C LEU A 317 -0.35 -6.97 13.09
N GLU A 318 -1.19 -5.95 13.25
CA GLU A 318 -2.31 -5.72 12.36
C GLU A 318 -1.85 -5.19 10.99
N ARG A 319 -2.72 -5.31 9.99
CA ARG A 319 -2.49 -4.75 8.64
C ARG A 319 -2.05 -3.28 8.66
N SER A 320 -2.64 -2.47 9.55
CA SER A 320 -2.31 -1.05 9.63
C SER A 320 -0.96 -0.78 10.29
N GLU A 321 -0.57 -1.61 11.25
CA GLU A 321 0.71 -1.53 11.95
C GLU A 321 1.86 -1.93 11.03
N ILE A 322 1.73 -3.02 10.28
CA ILE A 322 2.77 -3.45 9.33
C ILE A 322 2.99 -2.41 8.22
N VAL A 323 1.92 -1.84 7.66
CA VAL A 323 2.03 -0.80 6.62
C VAL A 323 2.70 0.45 7.20
N ARG A 324 2.27 0.89 8.39
CA ARG A 324 2.89 2.01 9.10
C ARG A 324 4.37 1.76 9.35
N ALA A 325 4.72 0.57 9.86
CA ALA A 325 6.07 0.15 10.19
C ALA A 325 7.00 0.21 8.97
N ILE A 326 6.58 -0.34 7.84
CA ILE A 326 7.33 -0.32 6.58
C ILE A 326 7.54 1.12 6.11
N VAL A 327 6.48 1.93 6.09
CA VAL A 327 6.59 3.31 5.62
C VAL A 327 7.53 4.13 6.51
N ARG A 328 7.43 4.00 7.84
CA ARG A 328 8.28 4.74 8.79
C ARG A 328 9.74 4.27 8.77
N THR A 329 9.98 2.98 8.54
CA THR A 329 11.33 2.41 8.49
C THR A 329 12.07 2.83 7.22
N PHE A 330 11.39 2.83 6.07
CA PHE A 330 12.07 2.94 4.77
C PHE A 330 11.85 4.25 4.03
N CYS A 331 10.86 5.07 4.42
CA CYS A 331 10.53 6.32 3.75
C CYS A 331 11.03 7.56 4.47
N VAL A 332 12.01 7.42 5.37
CA VAL A 332 12.62 8.54 6.08
C VAL A 332 14.08 8.64 5.65
N SER A 333 14.54 9.86 5.32
CA SER A 333 15.95 10.10 5.03
C SER A 333 16.81 9.98 6.30
N PRO A 334 18.14 9.86 6.18
CA PRO A 334 19.03 9.95 7.33
C PRO A 334 18.91 11.25 8.14
N SER A 335 18.35 12.31 7.55
CA SER A 335 18.09 13.58 8.24
C SER A 335 16.73 13.63 8.95
N GLY A 336 15.93 12.56 8.90
CA GLY A 336 14.58 12.53 9.46
C GLY A 336 13.50 13.15 8.56
N GLU A 337 13.82 13.43 7.29
CA GLU A 337 12.88 14.03 6.35
C GLU A 337 12.06 12.94 5.62
N PRO A 338 10.72 13.07 5.56
CA PRO A 338 9.87 12.08 4.93
C PRO A 338 9.94 12.12 3.39
N SER A 339 9.98 10.93 2.77
CA SER A 339 9.89 10.72 1.32
C SER A 339 8.47 10.30 0.92
N PHE A 340 7.64 11.28 0.57
CA PHE A 340 6.22 11.04 0.25
C PHE A 340 6.01 10.21 -1.01
N LYS A 341 6.90 10.35 -2.02
CA LYS A 341 6.80 9.54 -3.25
C LYS A 341 6.92 8.06 -2.87
N ARG A 342 8.00 7.73 -2.15
CA ARG A 342 8.34 6.39 -1.68
C ARG A 342 7.30 5.82 -0.70
N ALA A 343 6.75 6.64 0.20
CA ALA A 343 5.74 6.22 1.17
C ALA A 343 4.48 5.67 0.52
N PHE A 344 4.04 6.29 -0.58
CA PHE A 344 2.89 5.79 -1.32
C PHE A 344 3.20 4.44 -1.97
N ASP A 345 4.36 4.31 -2.62
CA ASP A 345 4.73 3.11 -3.35
C ASP A 345 4.96 1.92 -2.39
N LEU A 346 5.61 2.17 -1.24
CA LEU A 346 5.80 1.17 -0.19
C LEU A 346 4.51 0.78 0.52
N ARG A 347 3.56 1.70 0.69
CA ARG A 347 2.23 1.38 1.22
C ARG A 347 1.52 0.39 0.31
N GLU A 348 1.49 0.66 -1.00
CA GLU A 348 0.81 -0.24 -1.95
C GLU A 348 1.49 -1.60 -2.03
N MET A 349 2.82 -1.63 -1.99
CA MET A 349 3.60 -2.86 -1.91
C MET A 349 3.26 -3.66 -0.64
N ALA A 350 3.22 -3.02 0.53
CA ALA A 350 2.88 -3.66 1.80
C ALA A 350 1.47 -4.26 1.77
N LEU A 351 0.48 -3.52 1.27
CA LEU A 351 -0.89 -4.01 1.10
C LEU A 351 -0.96 -5.18 0.12
N PHE A 352 -0.20 -5.12 -0.98
CA PHE A 352 -0.12 -6.21 -1.94
C PHE A 352 0.49 -7.47 -1.32
N ILE A 353 1.60 -7.36 -0.57
CA ILE A 353 2.24 -8.50 0.12
C ILE A 353 1.23 -9.13 1.09
N TRP A 354 0.57 -8.32 1.91
CA TRP A 354 -0.47 -8.75 2.85
C TRP A 354 -1.56 -9.57 2.16
N ASP A 355 -2.16 -9.02 1.10
CA ASP A 355 -3.24 -9.66 0.36
C ASP A 355 -2.75 -10.93 -0.38
N SER A 356 -1.52 -10.92 -0.91
CA SER A 356 -0.94 -12.03 -1.66
C SER A 356 -0.64 -13.27 -0.81
N LEU A 357 -0.36 -13.08 0.48
CA LEU A 357 -0.15 -14.15 1.45
C LEU A 357 -1.46 -14.67 2.05
N GLY A 358 -2.61 -14.14 1.60
CA GLY A 358 -3.94 -14.60 2.01
C GLY A 358 -4.40 -14.05 3.36
N TYR A 359 -3.72 -13.03 3.90
CA TYR A 359 -4.21 -12.33 5.09
C TYR A 359 -5.47 -11.54 4.74
N HIS A 360 -6.43 -11.55 5.66
CA HIS A 360 -7.66 -10.78 5.55
C HIS A 360 -7.45 -9.35 6.08
N GLU A 361 -8.41 -8.45 5.85
CA GLU A 361 -8.30 -7.03 6.25
C GLU A 361 -8.05 -6.84 7.76
N PHE A 362 -8.58 -7.76 8.57
CA PHE A 362 -8.46 -7.81 10.04
C PHE A 362 -7.52 -8.92 10.53
N GLY A 363 -6.67 -9.42 9.63
CA GLY A 363 -5.69 -10.42 9.99
C GLY A 363 -4.69 -9.87 10.99
N GLU A 364 -4.17 -10.78 11.79
CA GLU A 364 -3.05 -10.55 12.68
C GLU A 364 -1.87 -11.36 12.14
N LEU A 365 -0.68 -10.77 12.18
CA LEU A 365 0.56 -11.38 11.74
C LEU A 365 1.43 -11.64 12.96
N THR A 366 1.72 -12.89 13.31
CA THR A 366 2.64 -13.17 14.44
C THR A 366 4.10 -13.00 14.03
N PHE A 367 5.01 -12.92 15.00
CA PHE A 367 6.44 -12.84 14.70
C PHE A 367 6.95 -14.08 13.93
N GLU A 368 6.47 -15.28 14.28
CA GLU A 368 6.86 -16.52 13.59
C GLU A 368 6.44 -16.50 12.12
N GLU A 369 5.25 -15.99 11.82
CA GLU A 369 4.76 -15.83 10.45
C GLU A 369 5.49 -14.73 9.69
N PHE A 370 5.78 -13.61 10.36
CA PHE A 370 6.57 -12.52 9.81
C PHE A 370 7.96 -12.98 9.38
N ASN A 371 8.62 -13.79 10.23
CA ASN A 371 9.99 -14.26 10.04
C ASN A 371 10.08 -15.64 9.34
N ALA A 372 8.95 -16.24 8.98
CA ALA A 372 8.94 -17.50 8.24
C ALA A 372 9.60 -17.33 6.85
N PRO A 373 10.21 -18.38 6.27
CA PRO A 373 10.64 -18.36 4.88
C PRO A 373 9.47 -18.00 3.96
N PHE A 374 9.67 -17.03 3.06
CA PHE A 374 8.60 -16.44 2.21
C PHE A 374 7.49 -15.72 2.99
N GLY A 375 7.69 -15.48 4.29
CA GLY A 375 6.80 -14.67 5.12
C GLY A 375 6.88 -13.18 4.78
N VAL A 376 6.09 -12.38 5.48
CA VAL A 376 5.97 -10.93 5.22
C VAL A 376 7.32 -10.23 5.30
N GLY A 377 8.15 -10.53 6.31
CA GLY A 377 9.47 -9.93 6.48
C GLY A 377 10.41 -10.24 5.32
N ASP A 378 10.47 -11.51 4.91
CA ASP A 378 11.30 -11.96 3.78
C ASP A 378 10.86 -11.31 2.46
N GLN A 379 9.56 -11.22 2.20
CA GLN A 379 9.01 -10.55 1.02
C GLN A 379 9.32 -9.05 1.01
N ILE A 380 9.21 -8.36 2.15
CA ILE A 380 9.56 -6.94 2.25
C ILE A 380 11.05 -6.75 1.94
N TYR A 381 11.92 -7.59 2.51
CA TYR A 381 13.36 -7.54 2.24
C TYR A 381 13.70 -7.77 0.79
N HIS A 382 13.13 -8.82 0.20
CA HIS A 382 13.35 -9.15 -1.19
C HIS A 382 12.97 -7.96 -2.09
N ASN A 383 11.78 -7.39 -1.90
CA ASN A 383 11.32 -6.26 -2.71
C ASN A 383 12.12 -4.98 -2.47
N TYR A 384 12.59 -4.75 -1.23
CA TYR A 384 13.40 -3.59 -0.88
C TYR A 384 14.79 -3.66 -1.50
N ILE A 385 15.48 -4.79 -1.34
CA ILE A 385 16.87 -4.99 -1.83
C ILE A 385 16.90 -4.99 -3.35
N HIS A 386 15.97 -5.69 -4.00
CA HIS A 386 16.02 -5.85 -5.45
C HIS A 386 15.48 -4.64 -6.22
N GLY A 387 15.00 -3.60 -5.54
CA GLY A 387 14.56 -2.36 -6.18
C GLY A 387 13.42 -2.55 -7.19
N MET A 388 12.83 -3.75 -7.29
CA MET A 388 11.91 -4.12 -8.36
C MET A 388 10.62 -3.31 -8.37
N TYR A 389 10.31 -2.64 -7.25
CA TYR A 389 9.19 -1.70 -7.15
C TYR A 389 9.58 -0.22 -7.32
N PHE A 390 10.86 0.12 -7.15
CA PHE A 390 11.31 1.51 -7.10
C PHE A 390 11.93 1.91 -8.44
N GLY A 391 11.06 2.07 -9.43
CA GLY A 391 11.40 2.67 -10.71
C GLY A 391 11.85 4.11 -10.51
N GLU A 392 13.16 4.33 -10.35
CA GLU A 392 13.78 5.65 -10.54
C GLU A 392 13.79 6.05 -12.03
N ASN A 393 13.54 5.10 -12.94
CA ASN A 393 13.37 5.35 -14.38
C ASN A 393 11.89 5.24 -14.77
N GLU A 394 11.18 6.36 -14.79
CA GLU A 394 9.75 6.44 -15.16
C GLU A 394 9.45 5.96 -16.60
N GLU A 395 10.46 5.73 -17.44
CA GLU A 395 10.28 5.32 -18.84
C GLU A 395 10.18 3.80 -19.07
N HIS A 396 10.45 2.94 -18.08
CA HIS A 396 10.60 1.49 -18.31
C HIS A 396 9.50 0.60 -17.70
N ASN A 397 8.43 1.16 -17.14
CA ASN A 397 7.69 0.46 -16.08
C ASN A 397 6.35 -0.22 -16.45
N PHE A 398 6.23 -0.87 -17.63
CA PHE A 398 4.99 -1.62 -17.96
C PHE A 398 5.17 -3.04 -18.53
N ALA A 399 6.39 -3.59 -18.60
CA ALA A 399 6.61 -4.87 -19.30
C ALA A 399 6.80 -6.12 -18.43
N CYS A 400 6.97 -6.04 -17.10
CA CYS A 400 7.34 -7.22 -16.31
C CYS A 400 6.25 -7.67 -15.33
N TYR A 401 5.27 -8.42 -15.85
CA TYR A 401 4.70 -9.60 -15.18
C TYR A 401 3.97 -10.48 -16.22
N PRO A 402 4.42 -11.71 -16.49
CA PRO A 402 3.55 -12.73 -17.07
C PRO A 402 2.61 -13.24 -15.97
N ARG A 403 1.30 -13.10 -16.18
CA ARG A 403 0.31 -13.88 -15.43
C ARG A 403 0.52 -15.36 -15.75
N HIS A 404 0.57 -16.19 -14.70
CA HIS A 404 0.58 -17.66 -14.71
C HIS A 404 1.80 -18.35 -15.33
N VAL A 405 2.83 -18.66 -14.53
CA VAL A 405 3.55 -19.96 -14.56
C VAL A 405 4.09 -20.27 -13.16
N ALA A 406 3.21 -20.69 -12.24
CA ALA A 406 3.62 -21.44 -11.06
C ALA A 406 3.31 -22.91 -11.33
N CYS A 407 4.23 -23.58 -12.02
CA CYS A 407 4.37 -25.03 -12.21
C CYS A 407 5.32 -25.22 -13.42
N THR A 408 6.52 -25.81 -13.19
CA THR A 408 7.41 -26.53 -14.15
C THR A 408 8.92 -26.38 -13.86
N ALA A 409 9.35 -25.67 -12.82
CA ALA A 409 10.78 -25.61 -12.48
C ALA A 409 11.35 -26.98 -12.03
N GLU A 410 10.55 -27.82 -11.37
CA GLU A 410 11.00 -29.17 -10.96
C GLU A 410 11.07 -30.17 -12.13
N ASP A 411 10.25 -30.01 -13.16
CA ASP A 411 10.26 -30.91 -14.34
C ASP A 411 11.45 -30.61 -15.27
N LEU A 412 11.86 -29.34 -15.39
CA LEU A 412 12.99 -28.94 -16.22
C LEU A 412 14.34 -29.35 -15.60
N ILE A 413 14.42 -29.40 -14.26
CA ILE A 413 15.63 -29.81 -13.53
C ILE A 413 15.86 -31.32 -13.68
N HIS A 414 14.80 -32.12 -13.80
CA HIS A 414 14.94 -33.56 -14.01
C HIS A 414 15.33 -33.94 -15.45
N GLU A 415 15.04 -33.11 -16.45
CA GLU A 415 15.39 -33.39 -17.85
C GLU A 415 16.83 -32.96 -18.21
N ILE A 416 17.40 -31.99 -17.48
CA ILE A 416 18.75 -31.47 -17.73
C ILE A 416 19.84 -32.29 -17.01
N VAL A 417 19.51 -33.01 -15.93
CA VAL A 417 20.50 -33.75 -15.12
C VAL A 417 21.02 -35.02 -15.81
N ASP A 418 20.44 -35.48 -16.92
CA ASP A 418 20.83 -36.76 -17.55
C ASP A 418 21.64 -36.66 -18.86
N GLY A 419 22.17 -35.49 -19.22
CA GLY A 419 22.97 -35.43 -20.44
C GLY A 419 23.81 -34.18 -20.62
N THR A 420 25.02 -34.15 -20.04
CA THR A 420 26.29 -33.85 -20.75
C THR A 420 27.43 -33.66 -19.76
N SER A 421 28.40 -34.58 -19.80
CA SER A 421 29.76 -34.36 -19.30
C SER A 421 30.61 -33.91 -20.48
N ARG A 422 31.15 -32.69 -20.42
CA ARG A 422 32.41 -32.31 -21.08
C ARG A 422 32.95 -31.00 -20.53
N GLU A 423 34.21 -31.04 -20.11
CA GLU A 423 34.98 -29.89 -19.63
C GLU A 423 35.30 -28.94 -20.80
N VAL A 424 34.83 -27.69 -20.70
CA VAL A 424 35.35 -26.57 -21.49
C VAL A 424 36.57 -26.04 -20.76
N SER A 425 37.75 -26.04 -21.39
CA SER A 425 38.97 -25.56 -20.74
C SER A 425 38.93 -24.04 -20.54
N ARG A 426 39.43 -23.58 -19.39
CA ARG A 426 39.56 -22.15 -19.06
C ARG A 426 40.32 -21.34 -20.13
N GLU A 427 41.22 -21.98 -20.87
CA GLU A 427 41.94 -21.38 -22.01
C GLU A 427 40.98 -20.92 -23.11
N ALA A 428 40.02 -21.77 -23.48
CA ALA A 428 39.09 -21.48 -24.59
C ALA A 428 38.17 -20.28 -24.29
N VAL A 429 37.72 -20.15 -23.04
CA VAL A 429 36.91 -19.01 -22.59
C VAL A 429 37.75 -17.72 -22.58
N ARG A 430 39.01 -17.80 -22.16
CA ARG A 430 39.94 -16.67 -22.18
C ARG A 430 40.21 -16.17 -23.60
N ASP A 431 40.40 -17.07 -24.55
CA ASP A 431 40.70 -16.73 -25.93
C ASP A 431 39.49 -16.06 -26.61
N VAL A 432 38.27 -16.53 -26.34
CA VAL A 432 37.04 -15.91 -26.84
C VAL A 432 36.84 -14.51 -26.25
N ALA A 433 37.07 -14.34 -24.94
CA ALA A 433 36.97 -13.03 -24.29
C ALA A 433 38.03 -12.04 -24.81
N ALA A 434 39.27 -12.50 -25.00
CA ALA A 434 40.36 -11.68 -25.53
C ALA A 434 40.08 -11.23 -26.99
N GLU A 435 39.53 -12.13 -27.81
CA GLU A 435 39.16 -11.82 -29.20
C GLU A 435 37.99 -10.82 -29.27
N HIS A 436 37.02 -10.92 -28.37
CA HIS A 436 35.89 -9.97 -28.32
C HIS A 436 36.35 -8.57 -27.91
N VAL A 437 37.23 -8.47 -26.89
CA VAL A 437 37.85 -7.20 -26.49
C VAL A 437 38.70 -6.60 -27.61
N ARG A 438 39.39 -7.43 -28.40
CA ARG A 438 40.16 -6.97 -29.57
C ARG A 438 39.25 -6.36 -30.64
N LYS A 439 38.12 -7.00 -30.94
CA LYS A 439 37.14 -6.49 -31.92
C LYS A 439 36.52 -5.16 -31.49
N LEU A 440 36.14 -5.02 -30.22
CA LEU A 440 35.61 -3.77 -29.69
C LEU A 440 36.61 -2.61 -29.77
N LYS A 441 37.91 -2.89 -29.55
CA LYS A 441 38.97 -1.89 -29.73
C LYS A 441 39.17 -1.51 -31.20
N GLU A 442 39.07 -2.46 -32.12
CA GLU A 442 39.16 -2.19 -33.56
C GLU A 442 37.97 -1.39 -34.08
N GLU A 443 36.77 -1.61 -33.54
CA GLU A 443 35.56 -0.88 -33.92
C GLU A 443 35.55 0.54 -33.33
N GLY A 444 35.98 0.73 -32.08
CA GLY A 444 36.17 2.07 -31.48
C GLY A 444 37.22 2.93 -32.19
N SER A 445 38.28 2.30 -32.72
CA SER A 445 39.32 2.99 -33.50
C SER A 445 38.84 3.39 -34.90
N LYS A 446 37.90 2.64 -35.50
CA LYS A 446 37.26 3.00 -36.77
C LYS A 446 36.25 4.14 -36.63
N GLY A 447 35.58 4.24 -35.48
CA GLY A 447 34.66 5.35 -35.17
C GLY A 447 35.38 6.70 -35.04
N THR A 448 36.55 6.72 -34.38
CA THR A 448 37.36 7.94 -34.17
C THR A 448 38.08 8.40 -35.45
N ALA A 449 38.45 7.49 -36.35
CA ALA A 449 39.04 7.86 -37.64
C ALA A 449 38.06 8.48 -38.64
N ARG A 450 36.74 8.28 -38.46
CA ARG A 450 35.69 8.85 -39.32
C ARG A 450 35.27 10.26 -38.88
N ALA A 451 35.34 10.55 -37.58
CA ALA A 451 35.01 11.88 -37.03
C ALA A 451 36.04 12.98 -37.35
N HIS A 452 37.27 12.62 -37.73
CA HIS A 452 38.33 13.58 -38.03
C HIS A 452 38.42 14.03 -39.50
N ARG A 453 37.49 13.62 -40.37
CA ARG A 453 37.54 13.96 -41.81
C ARG A 453 36.47 14.97 -42.27
N ASP A 454 35.51 15.33 -41.42
CA ASP A 454 34.37 16.19 -41.78
C ASP A 454 34.25 17.45 -40.91
N VAL A 455 35.36 18.17 -40.70
CA VAL A 455 35.33 19.54 -40.16
C VAL A 455 36.26 20.43 -40.97
N ASP A 456 35.75 20.91 -42.09
CA ASP A 456 36.15 22.18 -42.71
C ASP A 456 34.87 22.79 -43.32
N GLU A 457 34.72 24.10 -43.12
CA GLU A 457 33.59 24.97 -43.51
C GLU A 457 32.37 25.04 -42.57
N GLY A 458 32.38 26.08 -41.71
CA GLY A 458 31.28 27.06 -41.70
C GLY A 458 30.22 26.98 -40.59
N ASP A 459 30.17 28.07 -39.82
CA ASP A 459 29.04 28.61 -39.05
C ASP A 459 28.73 28.16 -37.61
N ASP A 460 28.38 29.21 -36.86
CA ASP A 460 28.19 29.35 -35.42
C ASP A 460 26.97 28.58 -34.89
N ASP A 461 27.16 27.40 -34.29
CA ASP A 461 26.19 26.79 -33.36
C ASP A 461 26.84 25.83 -32.34
N ALA A 462 27.93 26.28 -31.70
CA ALA A 462 28.64 25.49 -30.69
C ALA A 462 28.03 25.62 -29.28
N LYS A 463 26.78 25.14 -29.07
CA LYS A 463 26.23 24.87 -27.72
C LYS A 463 25.35 23.62 -27.58
N SER A 464 25.03 22.90 -28.66
CA SER A 464 24.18 21.71 -28.60
C SER A 464 24.94 20.37 -28.58
N HIS A 465 26.21 20.31 -29.01
CA HIS A 465 26.95 19.04 -29.11
C HIS A 465 27.68 18.59 -27.82
N SER A 466 27.79 19.45 -26.80
CA SER A 466 28.46 19.05 -25.54
C SER A 466 27.60 18.17 -24.62
N ASN A 467 26.31 17.99 -24.92
CA ASN A 467 25.42 17.12 -24.14
C ASN A 467 25.46 15.66 -24.62
N ASP A 468 25.64 15.43 -25.94
CA ASP A 468 25.67 14.07 -26.49
C ASP A 468 27.00 13.36 -26.21
N GLU A 469 28.13 14.07 -26.23
CA GLU A 469 29.43 13.51 -25.79
C GLU A 469 29.43 13.15 -24.30
N ASN A 470 28.78 13.97 -23.45
CA ASN A 470 28.66 13.68 -22.02
C ASN A 470 27.69 12.52 -21.72
N MET A 471 26.76 12.22 -22.62
CA MET A 471 25.86 11.06 -22.51
C MET A 471 26.60 9.77 -22.87
N ILE A 472 27.35 9.79 -23.98
CA ILE A 472 28.14 8.63 -24.46
C ILE A 472 29.27 8.30 -23.46
N LEU A 473 29.93 9.30 -22.87
CA LEU A 473 30.96 9.07 -21.85
C LEU A 473 30.38 8.50 -20.53
N LYS A 474 29.17 8.90 -20.14
CA LYS A 474 28.47 8.33 -18.97
C LYS A 474 27.99 6.90 -19.20
N GLU A 475 27.55 6.57 -20.42
CA GLU A 475 27.19 5.20 -20.79
C GLU A 475 28.40 4.27 -20.87
N LEU A 476 29.53 4.78 -21.36
CA LEU A 476 30.80 4.04 -21.35
C LEU A 476 31.27 3.78 -19.92
N ASP A 477 31.20 4.76 -19.01
CA ASP A 477 31.58 4.59 -17.60
C ASP A 477 30.70 3.56 -16.86
N SER A 478 29.38 3.54 -17.14
CA SER A 478 28.46 2.51 -16.63
C SER A 478 28.85 1.11 -17.12
N THR A 479 29.20 0.99 -18.40
CA THR A 479 29.63 -0.28 -19.00
C THR A 479 30.97 -0.75 -18.42
N PHE A 480 31.93 0.15 -18.21
CA PHE A 480 33.21 -0.16 -17.58
C PHE A 480 33.05 -0.54 -16.09
N LEU A 481 32.11 0.08 -15.37
CA LEU A 481 31.79 -0.27 -14.00
C LEU A 481 31.20 -1.68 -13.89
N ASN A 482 30.30 -2.04 -14.81
CA ASN A 482 29.73 -3.39 -14.89
C ASN A 482 30.80 -4.44 -15.23
N ILE A 483 31.73 -4.14 -16.13
CA ILE A 483 32.87 -5.02 -16.45
C ILE A 483 33.81 -5.17 -15.24
N ALA A 484 34.05 -4.10 -14.48
CA ALA A 484 34.89 -4.15 -13.28
C ALA A 484 34.24 -4.95 -12.13
N ILE A 485 32.91 -4.87 -11.97
CA ILE A 485 32.15 -5.69 -11.02
C ILE A 485 32.19 -7.16 -11.43
N LEU A 486 31.99 -7.47 -12.72
CA LEU A 486 32.10 -8.82 -13.27
C LEU A 486 33.50 -9.41 -13.09
N ASP A 487 34.56 -8.63 -13.35
CA ASP A 487 35.95 -9.06 -13.13
C ASP A 487 36.25 -9.32 -11.64
N ARG A 488 35.63 -8.56 -10.72
CA ARG A 488 35.75 -8.77 -9.28
C ARG A 488 35.01 -10.04 -8.81
N LEU A 489 33.84 -10.32 -9.37
CA LEU A 489 33.07 -11.54 -9.12
C LEU A 489 33.80 -12.77 -9.67
N LEU A 490 34.38 -12.68 -10.88
CA LEU A 490 35.16 -13.76 -11.50
C LEU A 490 36.45 -14.09 -10.73
N ARG A 491 37.08 -13.10 -10.07
CA ARG A 491 38.25 -13.33 -9.20
C ARG A 491 37.90 -13.95 -7.85
N GLY A 492 36.64 -13.87 -7.41
CA GLY A 492 36.16 -14.41 -6.13
C GLY A 492 35.74 -15.88 -6.17
N ILE A 493 35.55 -16.45 -7.37
CA ILE A 493 35.13 -17.83 -7.56
C ILE A 493 36.36 -18.75 -7.48
N GLY A 494 36.52 -19.42 -6.34
CA GLY A 494 37.61 -20.39 -6.10
C GLY A 494 37.51 -21.65 -6.97
N ASP A 495 38.63 -22.39 -7.08
CA ASP A 495 38.85 -23.57 -7.95
C ASP A 495 38.04 -24.84 -7.60
N GLY A 496 36.81 -24.70 -7.10
CA GLY A 496 35.90 -25.79 -6.77
C GLY A 496 34.78 -25.98 -7.81
N ARG A 497 34.04 -27.09 -7.69
CA ARG A 497 32.85 -27.41 -8.52
C ARG A 497 31.78 -26.31 -8.53
N GLU A 498 31.75 -25.48 -7.47
CA GLU A 498 30.86 -24.30 -7.36
C GLU A 498 31.17 -23.25 -8.43
N GLY A 499 32.41 -23.16 -8.92
CA GLY A 499 32.79 -22.20 -9.95
C GLY A 499 32.32 -22.56 -11.36
N VAL A 500 32.10 -23.85 -11.64
CA VAL A 500 31.54 -24.30 -12.92
C VAL A 500 30.05 -23.97 -13.00
N PHE A 501 29.33 -24.15 -11.89
CA PHE A 501 27.91 -23.81 -11.79
C PHE A 501 27.69 -22.29 -11.89
N ALA A 502 28.52 -21.51 -11.20
CA ALA A 502 28.49 -20.05 -11.30
C ALA A 502 28.82 -19.53 -12.71
N ALA A 503 29.76 -20.16 -13.43
CA ALA A 503 30.11 -19.80 -14.80
C ALA A 503 28.99 -20.11 -15.81
N GLN A 504 28.27 -21.23 -15.62
CA GLN A 504 27.14 -21.61 -16.46
C GLN A 504 25.96 -20.63 -16.31
N ILE A 505 25.63 -20.26 -15.06
CA ILE A 505 24.61 -19.26 -14.78
C ILE A 505 24.99 -17.91 -15.39
N LEU A 506 26.26 -17.52 -15.30
CA LEU A 506 26.75 -16.28 -15.89
C LEU A 506 26.64 -16.28 -17.43
N ASP A 507 26.95 -17.39 -18.09
CA ASP A 507 26.88 -17.55 -19.54
C ASP A 507 25.43 -17.45 -20.05
N ASP A 508 24.48 -18.06 -19.33
CA ASP A 508 23.06 -18.01 -19.69
C ASP A 508 22.45 -16.62 -19.47
N VAL A 509 22.85 -15.92 -18.40
CA VAL A 509 22.48 -14.52 -18.16
C VAL A 509 23.04 -13.60 -19.25
N LEU A 510 24.30 -13.80 -19.65
CA LEU A 510 24.93 -13.00 -20.71
C LEU A 510 24.27 -13.23 -22.07
N LYS A 511 23.90 -14.46 -22.41
CA LYS A 511 23.15 -14.77 -23.64
C LYS A 511 21.77 -14.12 -23.67
N GLY A 512 21.07 -14.08 -22.54
CA GLY A 512 19.79 -13.37 -22.39
C GLY A 512 19.93 -11.87 -22.62
N ILE A 513 20.90 -11.23 -21.95
CA ILE A 513 21.16 -9.79 -22.08
C ILE A 513 21.54 -9.40 -23.52
N VAL A 514 22.37 -10.21 -24.19
CA VAL A 514 22.78 -9.95 -25.58
C VAL A 514 21.62 -10.14 -26.56
N ALA A 515 20.76 -11.16 -26.35
CA ALA A 515 19.59 -11.40 -27.19
C ALA A 515 18.57 -10.25 -27.07
N ASP A 516 18.29 -9.79 -25.85
CA ASP A 516 17.38 -8.67 -25.60
C ASP A 516 17.92 -7.37 -26.19
N ARG A 517 19.23 -7.11 -26.08
CA ARG A 517 19.84 -5.89 -26.64
C ARG A 517 19.89 -5.90 -28.17
N LEU A 518 20.03 -7.07 -28.80
CA LEU A 518 19.90 -7.22 -30.25
C LEU A 518 18.45 -7.02 -30.73
N LEU A 519 17.46 -7.48 -29.96
CA LEU A 519 16.03 -7.23 -30.20
C LEU A 519 15.68 -5.75 -30.03
N GLU A 520 16.31 -5.06 -29.09
CA GLU A 520 16.14 -3.62 -28.83
C GLU A 520 16.75 -2.77 -29.94
N LEU A 521 17.95 -3.12 -30.43
CA LEU A 521 18.56 -2.48 -31.60
C LEU A 521 17.74 -2.71 -32.88
N ALA A 522 17.06 -3.85 -32.99
CA ALA A 522 16.16 -4.15 -34.10
C ALA A 522 14.81 -3.42 -34.01
N SER A 523 14.34 -3.08 -32.80
CA SER A 523 13.04 -2.44 -32.56
C SER A 523 13.11 -0.91 -32.35
N GLY A 524 14.29 -0.38 -32.00
CA GLY A 524 14.54 1.04 -31.71
C GLY A 524 14.74 1.96 -32.93
N ALA A 525 14.61 1.47 -34.17
CA ALA A 525 14.68 2.33 -35.36
C ALA A 525 13.36 3.11 -35.58
N ALA A 526 13.06 4.04 -34.66
CA ALA A 526 11.91 4.94 -34.73
C ALA A 526 12.35 6.37 -35.09
N SER A 527 12.68 6.58 -36.36
CA SER A 527 12.51 7.85 -37.05
C SER A 527 12.20 7.53 -38.51
N ARG A 528 10.94 7.73 -38.90
CA ARG A 528 10.44 7.53 -40.28
C ARG A 528 11.13 8.48 -41.28
N SER A 529 11.90 9.46 -40.81
CA SER A 529 12.68 10.40 -41.63
C SER A 529 14.06 9.84 -42.02
N THR A 530 14.72 9.09 -41.14
CA THR A 530 16.05 8.52 -41.39
C THR A 530 16.00 7.34 -42.38
N LEU A 531 14.86 6.64 -42.46
CA LEU A 531 14.62 5.59 -43.44
C LEU A 531 14.37 6.11 -44.87
N LEU A 532 13.97 7.38 -45.04
CA LEU A 532 13.75 7.97 -46.37
C LEU A 532 15.05 8.47 -47.01
N GLU A 533 16.08 8.78 -46.21
CA GLU A 533 17.40 9.18 -46.72
C GLU A 533 18.32 8.00 -47.01
N LEU A 534 18.04 6.82 -46.43
CA LEU A 534 18.76 5.57 -46.71
C LEU A 534 18.10 4.69 -47.79
N SER A 535 16.97 5.13 -48.38
CA SER A 535 16.21 4.32 -49.34
C SER A 535 16.58 4.52 -50.82
N ASP A 536 17.76 5.04 -51.13
CA ASP A 536 18.30 4.91 -52.49
C ASP A 536 18.85 3.49 -52.70
N GLY A 537 17.92 2.57 -52.98
CA GLY A 537 18.19 1.40 -53.81
C GLY A 537 18.09 0.02 -53.16
N ILE A 538 17.74 -0.12 -51.88
CA ILE A 538 17.61 -1.46 -51.26
C ILE A 538 16.20 -1.60 -50.65
N SER A 539 15.43 -2.54 -51.18
CA SER A 539 14.07 -2.79 -50.67
C SER A 539 14.13 -3.47 -49.31
N VAL A 540 13.15 -3.21 -48.44
CA VAL A 540 12.97 -3.92 -47.16
C VAL A 540 12.92 -5.44 -47.36
N HIS A 541 12.42 -5.88 -48.52
CA HIS A 541 12.41 -7.28 -48.91
C HIS A 541 13.83 -7.83 -49.13
N ASP A 542 14.78 -7.04 -49.62
CA ASP A 542 16.17 -7.46 -49.82
C ASP A 542 16.94 -7.52 -48.49
N LEU A 543 16.63 -6.63 -47.55
CA LEU A 543 17.14 -6.67 -46.16
C LEU A 543 16.65 -7.91 -45.40
N CYS A 544 15.37 -8.26 -45.52
CA CYS A 544 14.85 -9.51 -44.94
C CYS A 544 15.47 -10.74 -45.61
N ARG A 545 15.69 -10.71 -46.94
CA ARG A 545 16.36 -11.81 -47.66
C ARG A 545 17.81 -11.97 -47.23
N GLU A 546 18.49 -10.88 -46.92
CA GLU A 546 19.89 -10.90 -46.45
C GLU A 546 20.00 -11.35 -44.99
N ALA A 547 19.06 -10.96 -44.12
CA ALA A 547 18.95 -11.48 -42.76
C ALA A 547 18.67 -12.99 -42.75
N ASP A 548 17.77 -13.47 -43.61
CA ASP A 548 17.50 -14.90 -43.80
C ASP A 548 18.72 -15.63 -44.41
N ARG A 549 19.46 -15.00 -45.33
CA ARG A 549 20.71 -15.54 -45.88
C ARG A 549 21.77 -15.71 -44.80
N ILE A 550 21.96 -14.70 -43.93
CA ILE A 550 22.93 -14.73 -42.83
C ILE A 550 22.51 -15.77 -41.78
N ALA A 551 21.24 -15.82 -41.42
CA ALA A 551 20.72 -16.85 -40.50
C ALA A 551 20.92 -18.26 -41.08
N SER A 552 20.68 -18.44 -42.38
CA SER A 552 20.89 -19.72 -43.07
C SER A 552 22.36 -20.07 -43.24
N GLU A 553 23.27 -19.11 -43.48
CA GLU A 553 24.71 -19.33 -43.55
C GLU A 553 25.32 -19.67 -42.18
N VAL A 554 24.83 -19.05 -41.11
CA VAL A 554 25.23 -19.38 -39.73
C VAL A 554 24.73 -20.78 -39.37
N PHE A 555 23.49 -21.13 -39.72
CA PHE A 555 22.96 -22.48 -39.51
C PHE A 555 23.68 -23.54 -40.35
N SER A 556 24.01 -23.21 -41.60
CA SER A 556 24.70 -24.12 -42.53
C SER A 556 26.16 -24.32 -42.13
N CYS A 557 26.87 -23.27 -41.68
CA CYS A 557 28.25 -23.37 -41.20
C CYS A 557 28.36 -24.22 -39.93
N GLU A 558 27.35 -24.17 -39.05
CA GLU A 558 27.29 -24.99 -37.84
C GLU A 558 26.86 -26.44 -38.12
N LEU A 559 25.96 -26.66 -39.09
CA LEU A 559 25.58 -28.00 -39.55
C LEU A 559 26.70 -28.68 -40.35
N GLN A 560 27.46 -27.93 -41.14
CA GLN A 560 28.57 -28.42 -41.96
C GLN A 560 29.80 -28.73 -41.09
N LYS A 561 30.06 -27.95 -40.02
CA LYS A 561 31.02 -28.31 -38.96
C LYS A 561 30.65 -29.62 -38.25
N ARG A 562 29.36 -29.84 -37.96
CA ARG A 562 28.85 -31.06 -37.33
C ARG A 562 28.89 -32.29 -38.24
N LEU A 563 28.68 -32.13 -39.55
CA LEU A 563 28.78 -33.22 -40.52
C LEU A 563 30.24 -33.56 -40.87
N SER A 564 31.18 -32.61 -40.81
CA SER A 564 32.62 -32.89 -40.98
C SER A 564 33.30 -33.53 -39.77
N SER A 565 32.66 -33.55 -38.60
CA SER A 565 33.16 -34.25 -37.40
C SER A 565 32.63 -35.69 -37.25
N CYS A 566 31.86 -36.18 -38.23
CA CYS A 566 31.45 -37.58 -38.37
C CYS A 566 32.00 -38.16 -39.68
N SER A 567 33.33 -38.23 -39.81
CA SER A 567 34.06 -39.18 -40.66
C SER A 567 35.42 -39.50 -40.07
#